data_AF-A0A0B6XWN4-F1
#
_entry.id   AF-A0A0B6XWN4-F1
#
_cell.length_a   1.000
_cell.length_b   1.000
_cell.length_c   1.000
_cell.angle_alpha   90.00
_cell.angle_beta   90.00
_cell.angle_gamma   90.00
#
_symmetry.space_group_name_H-M   'P 1'
#
loop_
_entity.id
_entity.type
_entity.pdbx_description
1 polymer ?
#
loop_
_entity_poly.entity_id
_entity_poly.type
_entity_poly.pdbx_seq_one_letter_code
_entity_poly.pdbx_strand_id
1 'polypeptide(L)'
;HLISKHKSDQPLFVEGPYPVYLRDVHQQYFLLRDEPDINTLMKEKQRQLDEENDNTLFEWTSYFEDEHCKEIKPVLTVHEQEDSTILGLCITGTCTKSSVITWIRCLEQKNPNLAKTPVIFKLISSNSEIEAVGDNRPYREHRN
;
A
#
# COMPACT_ATOMS: atom_id res chain seq x y z
N HIS A 1 -12.21 12.64 0.13
CA HIS A 1 -11.44 11.43 -0.27
C HIS A 1 -9.97 11.80 -0.43
N LEU A 2 -9.04 10.89 -0.09
CA LEU A 2 -7.58 11.14 -0.18
C LEU A 2 -7.15 11.51 -1.59
N ILE A 3 -7.74 10.88 -2.62
CA ILE A 3 -7.50 11.18 -4.03
C ILE A 3 -7.75 12.65 -4.40
N SER A 4 -8.68 13.34 -3.73
CA SER A 4 -8.99 14.76 -4.01
C SER A 4 -7.92 15.71 -3.45
N LYS A 5 -7.15 15.27 -2.46
CA LYS A 5 -6.04 16.02 -1.86
C LYS A 5 -4.72 15.80 -2.60
N HIS A 6 -4.67 14.82 -3.51
CA HIS A 6 -3.47 14.49 -4.28
C HIS A 6 -3.03 15.67 -5.16
N LYS A 7 -1.73 15.96 -5.18
CA LYS A 7 -1.16 17.02 -6.00
C LYS A 7 -1.06 16.54 -7.45
N SER A 8 -1.56 17.33 -8.39
CA SER A 8 -1.60 16.94 -9.80
C SER A 8 -0.21 16.76 -10.45
N ASP A 9 0.83 17.29 -9.81
CA ASP A 9 2.23 17.26 -10.27
C ASP A 9 2.92 15.91 -10.03
N GLN A 10 2.41 15.10 -9.09
CA GLN A 10 3.00 13.80 -8.76
C GLN A 10 2.29 12.67 -9.50
N PRO A 11 3.04 11.75 -10.14
CA PRO A 11 2.45 10.61 -10.84
C PRO A 11 1.70 9.68 -9.89
N LEU A 12 0.71 8.98 -10.44
CA LEU A 12 0.03 7.89 -9.76
C LEU A 12 0.38 6.56 -10.39
N PHE A 13 0.39 5.53 -9.57
CA PHE A 13 0.75 4.17 -9.97
C PHE A 13 -0.44 3.25 -9.83
N VAL A 14 -0.73 2.51 -10.89
CA VAL A 14 -1.70 1.41 -10.88
C VAL A 14 -0.95 0.09 -10.86
N GLU A 15 -1.05 -0.63 -9.76
CA GLU A 15 -0.29 -1.86 -9.48
C GLU A 15 -1.23 -3.07 -9.38
N GLY A 16 -0.74 -4.25 -9.77
CA GLY A 16 -1.48 -5.51 -9.78
C GLY A 16 -1.38 -6.21 -11.14
N PRO A 17 -2.18 -7.25 -11.43
CA PRO A 17 -3.17 -7.86 -10.54
C PRO A 17 -2.51 -8.61 -9.37
N TYR A 18 -3.01 -8.37 -8.16
CA TYR A 18 -2.65 -9.15 -6.97
C TYR A 18 -3.73 -10.19 -6.68
N PRO A 19 -3.39 -11.48 -6.47
CA PRO A 19 -4.37 -12.50 -6.14
C PRO A 19 -4.86 -12.36 -4.70
N VAL A 20 -6.15 -12.59 -4.49
CA VAL A 20 -6.80 -12.73 -3.18
C VAL A 20 -7.68 -13.97 -3.20
N TYR A 21 -7.55 -14.81 -2.18
CA TYR A 21 -8.30 -16.05 -2.02
C TYR A 21 -9.29 -15.87 -0.85
N LEU A 22 -10.58 -15.94 -1.15
CA LEU A 22 -11.66 -15.84 -0.19
C LEU A 22 -12.40 -17.18 -0.15
N ARG A 23 -11.92 -18.09 0.72
CA ARG A 23 -12.36 -19.49 0.79
C ARG A 23 -12.24 -20.16 -0.60
N ASP A 24 -13.34 -20.29 -1.33
CA ASP A 24 -13.40 -20.98 -2.63
C ASP A 24 -13.35 -19.99 -3.81
N VAL A 25 -13.26 -18.68 -3.53
CA VAL A 25 -13.25 -17.63 -4.54
C VAL A 25 -11.82 -17.12 -4.73
N HIS A 26 -11.30 -17.26 -5.95
CA HIS A 26 -10.06 -16.61 -6.37
C HIS A 26 -10.38 -15.34 -7.17
N GLN A 27 -9.87 -14.21 -6.71
CA GLN A 27 -10.06 -12.93 -7.37
C GLN A 27 -8.73 -12.19 -7.46
N GLN A 28 -8.65 -11.27 -8.41
CA GLN A 28 -7.51 -10.37 -8.53
C GLN A 28 -7.93 -8.91 -8.34
N TYR A 29 -7.12 -8.16 -7.62
CA TYR A 29 -7.33 -6.73 -7.37
C TYR A 29 -6.16 -5.88 -7.87
N PHE A 30 -6.45 -4.61 -8.08
CA PHE A 30 -5.51 -3.56 -8.49
C PHE A 30 -5.51 -2.46 -7.44
N LEU A 31 -4.35 -1.86 -7.22
CA LEU A 31 -4.15 -0.74 -6.31
C LEU A 31 -3.85 0.53 -7.10
N LEU A 32 -4.39 1.67 -6.65
CA LEU A 32 -3.98 3.00 -7.07
C LEU A 32 -3.20 3.62 -5.92
N ARG A 33 -1.93 3.94 -6.17
CA ARG A 33 -0.97 4.48 -5.19
C ARG A 33 -0.38 5.79 -5.68
N ASP A 34 0.00 6.64 -4.74
CA ASP A 34 0.84 7.80 -5.02
C ASP A 34 2.33 7.41 -5.10
N GLU A 35 3.17 8.40 -5.39
CA GLU A 35 4.60 8.24 -5.34
C GLU A 35 5.09 8.17 -3.88
N PRO A 36 5.94 7.18 -3.52
CA PRO A 36 6.58 7.13 -2.20
C PRO A 36 7.27 8.46 -1.89
N ASP A 37 6.96 9.08 -0.75
CA ASP A 37 7.78 10.17 -0.26
C ASP A 37 9.06 9.61 0.38
N ILE A 38 10.07 9.45 -0.47
CA ILE A 38 11.40 8.95 -0.08
C ILE A 38 11.99 9.75 1.09
N ASN A 39 11.70 11.06 1.19
CA ASN A 39 12.23 11.87 2.28
C ASN A 39 11.58 11.50 3.62
N THR A 40 10.27 11.23 3.59
CA THR A 40 9.52 10.78 4.78
C THR A 40 9.99 9.39 5.22
N LEU A 41 10.18 8.47 4.26
CA LEU A 41 10.75 7.14 4.49
C LEU A 41 12.15 7.20 5.11
N MET A 42 13.04 8.06 4.59
CA MET A 42 14.38 8.23 5.12
C MET A 42 14.40 8.85 6.52
N LYS A 43 13.53 9.85 6.79
CA LYS A 43 13.40 10.44 8.13
C LYS A 43 12.91 9.43 9.15
N GLU A 44 11.94 8.61 8.79
CA GLU A 44 11.41 7.58 9.69
C GLU A 44 12.45 6.49 9.97
N LYS A 45 13.20 6.06 8.95
CA LYS A 45 14.32 5.13 9.11
C LYS A 45 15.43 5.71 9.99
N GLN A 46 15.78 6.98 9.80
CA GLN A 46 16.78 7.66 10.62
C GLN A 46 16.31 7.76 12.07
N ARG A 47 15.05 8.10 12.32
CA ARG A 47 14.46 8.13 13.67
C ARG A 47 14.50 6.77 14.36
N GLN A 48 14.19 5.68 13.64
CA GLN A 48 14.27 4.32 14.20
C GLN A 48 15.72 3.99 14.62
N LEU A 49 16.71 4.37 13.80
CA LEU A 49 18.12 4.22 14.16
C LEU A 49 18.50 5.06 15.38
N ASP A 50 18.01 6.29 15.47
CA ASP A 50 18.26 7.18 16.61
C ASP A 50 17.62 6.63 17.90
N GLU A 51 16.39 6.11 17.84
CA GLU A 51 15.69 5.48 18.98
C GLU A 51 16.33 4.17 19.44
N GLU A 52 16.83 3.35 18.51
CA GLU A 52 17.60 2.14 18.83
C GLU A 52 18.96 2.49 19.46
N ASN A 53 19.58 3.58 19.01
CA ASN A 53 20.86 4.06 19.55
C ASN A 53 20.71 4.72 20.94
N ASP A 54 19.58 5.39 21.19
CA ASP A 54 19.28 6.07 22.46
C ASP A 54 18.97 5.08 23.61
N ASN A 55 18.45 3.89 23.29
CA ASN A 55 18.12 2.85 24.27
C ASN A 55 19.36 2.13 24.88
N THR A 56 20.59 2.52 24.54
CA THR A 56 21.78 1.76 24.97
C THR A 56 22.91 2.57 25.61
N LEU A 57 22.79 3.88 25.89
CA LEU A 57 23.97 4.61 26.38
C LEU A 57 23.92 5.21 27.79
N PHE A 58 22.96 6.05 28.21
CA PHE A 58 23.04 6.60 29.57
C PHE A 58 21.67 6.99 30.14
N GLU A 59 21.08 6.10 30.93
CA GLU A 59 19.91 6.38 31.78
C GLU A 59 20.35 7.24 33.00
N TRP A 60 20.76 8.48 32.74
CA TRP A 60 20.86 9.55 33.74
C TRP A 60 19.98 10.70 33.26
N THR A 61 18.68 10.60 33.52
CA THR A 61 17.75 11.70 33.27
C THR A 61 18.01 12.81 34.29
N SER A 62 18.66 13.88 33.85
CA SER A 62 18.80 15.09 34.64
C SER A 62 17.42 15.73 34.78
N TYR A 63 17.01 16.05 36.01
CA TYR A 63 15.74 16.72 36.35
C TYR A 63 15.54 18.11 35.69
N PHE A 64 16.50 18.56 34.88
CA PHE A 64 16.54 19.87 34.23
C PHE A 64 16.57 19.80 32.70
N GLU A 65 16.42 18.62 32.09
CA GLU A 65 16.27 18.54 30.64
C GLU A 65 14.85 18.96 30.28
N ASP A 66 14.75 20.15 29.69
CA ASP A 66 13.52 20.67 29.09
C ASP A 66 12.86 19.57 28.27
N GLU A 67 11.62 19.23 28.63
CA GLU A 67 10.76 18.32 27.86
C GLU A 67 10.66 18.88 26.44
N HIS A 68 11.54 18.40 25.57
CA HIS A 68 11.45 18.68 24.15
C HIS A 68 10.12 18.07 23.72
N CYS A 69 9.14 18.94 23.51
CA CYS A 69 7.82 18.58 23.01
C CYS A 69 8.03 17.72 21.77
N LYS A 70 7.87 16.41 21.92
CA LYS A 70 7.85 15.48 20.79
C LYS A 70 6.81 16.03 19.84
N GLU A 71 7.24 16.48 18.65
CA GLU A 71 6.35 17.04 17.64
C GLU A 71 5.15 16.12 17.52
N ILE A 72 3.94 16.66 17.71
CA ILE A 72 2.71 15.90 17.63
C ILE A 72 2.58 15.44 16.18
N LYS A 73 3.04 14.22 15.89
CA LYS A 73 2.89 13.63 14.57
C LYS A 73 1.40 13.50 14.28
N PRO A 74 0.91 13.96 13.12
CA PRO A 74 -0.45 13.68 12.71
C PRO A 74 -0.61 12.15 12.64
N VAL A 75 -1.70 11.65 13.23
CA VAL A 75 -2.03 10.22 13.18
C VAL A 75 -2.25 9.85 11.72
N LEU A 76 -1.37 9.00 11.18
CA LEU A 76 -1.50 8.48 9.82
C LEU A 76 -2.82 7.72 9.70
N THR A 77 -3.53 7.94 8.59
CA THR A 77 -4.71 7.16 8.26
C THR A 77 -4.31 5.75 7.82
N VAL A 78 -5.22 4.78 7.89
CA VAL A 78 -4.99 3.39 7.45
C VAL A 78 -4.52 3.28 6.00
N HIS A 79 -4.74 4.32 5.19
CA HIS A 79 -4.33 4.39 3.80
C HIS A 79 -2.94 5.01 3.59
N GLU A 80 -2.47 5.83 4.53
CA GLU A 80 -1.15 6.46 4.50
C GLU A 80 -0.16 5.45 5.10
N GLN A 81 0.38 4.58 4.25
CA GLN A 81 1.36 3.58 4.67
C GLN A 81 2.77 4.19 4.64
N GLU A 82 3.72 3.51 5.28
CA GLU A 82 5.12 3.94 5.30
C GLU A 82 5.69 4.02 3.88
N ASP A 83 5.35 3.07 3.00
CA ASP A 83 5.83 2.97 1.63
C ASP A 83 5.10 3.89 0.65
N SER A 84 3.77 4.00 0.71
CA SER A 84 2.97 4.90 -0.14
C SER A 84 1.52 5.02 0.34
N THR A 85 0.81 6.06 -0.10
CA THR A 85 -0.62 6.21 0.18
C THR A 85 -1.45 5.39 -0.81
N ILE A 86 -2.28 4.48 -0.29
CA ILE A 86 -3.31 3.79 -1.09
C ILE A 86 -4.48 4.74 -1.33
N LEU A 87 -4.64 5.22 -2.56
CA LEU A 87 -5.73 6.11 -2.95
C LEU A 87 -7.00 5.36 -3.33
N GLY A 88 -6.88 4.09 -3.74
CA GLY A 88 -8.02 3.26 -4.09
C GLY A 88 -7.65 1.83 -4.45
N LEU A 89 -8.67 0.97 -4.46
CA LEU A 89 -8.59 -0.44 -4.84
C LEU A 89 -9.72 -0.76 -5.83
N CYS A 90 -9.44 -1.61 -6.80
CA CYS A 90 -10.42 -2.09 -7.77
C CYS A 90 -10.26 -3.57 -8.06
N ILE A 91 -11.39 -4.27 -8.17
CA ILE A 91 -11.49 -5.62 -8.71
C ILE A 91 -12.20 -5.50 -10.07
N THR A 92 -11.62 -6.07 -11.12
CA THR A 92 -12.25 -6.10 -12.45
C THR A 92 -12.63 -7.52 -12.83
N GLY A 93 -13.72 -7.70 -13.57
CA GLY A 93 -14.19 -9.03 -13.97
C GLY A 93 -13.28 -9.72 -14.99
N THR A 94 -12.55 -8.97 -15.81
CA THR A 94 -11.69 -9.52 -16.88
C THR A 94 -10.19 -9.44 -16.56
N CYS A 95 -9.79 -8.74 -15.50
CA CYS A 95 -8.39 -8.48 -15.13
C CYS A 95 -7.51 -7.95 -16.29
N THR A 96 -8.12 -7.31 -17.28
CA THR A 96 -7.42 -6.75 -18.44
C THR A 96 -7.03 -5.30 -18.21
N LYS A 97 -5.94 -4.88 -18.86
CA LYS A 97 -5.50 -3.47 -18.89
C LYS A 97 -6.64 -2.52 -19.27
N SER A 98 -7.48 -2.87 -20.25
CA SER A 98 -8.60 -2.05 -20.71
C SER A 98 -9.66 -1.80 -19.62
N SER A 99 -9.93 -2.81 -18.78
CA SER A 99 -10.87 -2.68 -17.66
C SER A 99 -10.34 -1.74 -16.58
N VAL A 100 -9.04 -1.82 -16.31
CA VAL A 100 -8.37 -0.93 -15.35
C VAL A 100 -8.30 0.51 -15.86
N ILE A 101 -8.02 0.72 -17.15
CA ILE A 101 -8.09 2.06 -17.78
C ILE A 101 -9.51 2.64 -17.67
N THR A 102 -10.52 1.82 -17.89
CA THR A 102 -11.92 2.25 -17.76
C THR A 102 -12.24 2.66 -16.33
N TRP A 103 -11.74 1.92 -15.33
CA TRP A 103 -11.84 2.31 -13.93
C TRP A 103 -11.20 3.68 -13.65
N ILE A 104 -10.00 3.95 -14.15
CA ILE A 104 -9.33 5.25 -14.01
C ILE A 104 -10.16 6.37 -14.65
N ARG A 105 -10.73 6.16 -15.83
CA ARG A 105 -11.63 7.13 -16.48
C ARG A 105 -12.90 7.40 -15.66
N CYS A 106 -13.47 6.38 -15.02
CA CYS A 106 -14.61 6.56 -14.12
C CYS A 106 -14.21 7.35 -12.86
N LEU A 107 -12.98 7.20 -12.37
CA LEU A 107 -12.46 8.01 -11.26
C LEU A 107 -12.23 9.47 -11.69
N GLU A 108 -11.77 9.71 -12.91
CA GLU A 108 -11.56 11.04 -13.48
C GLU A 108 -12.86 11.86 -13.52
N GLN A 109 -13.99 11.23 -13.83
CA GLN A 109 -15.31 11.89 -13.80
C GLN A 109 -15.65 12.47 -12.41
N LYS A 110 -15.16 11.83 -11.34
CA LYS A 110 -15.36 12.29 -9.96
C LYS A 110 -14.25 13.20 -9.46
N ASN A 111 -13.05 13.10 -10.05
CA ASN A 111 -11.90 13.91 -9.70
C ASN A 111 -11.17 14.40 -10.96
N PRO A 112 -11.52 15.61 -11.46
CA PRO A 112 -10.96 16.12 -12.72
C PRO A 112 -9.46 16.41 -12.63
N ASN A 113 -8.86 16.48 -11.44
CA ASN A 113 -7.42 16.61 -11.28
C ASN A 113 -6.67 15.38 -11.83
N LEU A 114 -7.32 14.20 -11.82
CA LEU A 114 -6.74 12.97 -12.34
C LEU A 114 -6.48 13.03 -13.86
N ALA A 115 -7.22 13.88 -14.58
CA ALA A 115 -7.01 14.12 -16.01
C ALA A 115 -5.65 14.78 -16.30
N LYS A 116 -5.14 15.56 -15.35
CA LYS A 116 -3.86 16.28 -15.44
C LYS A 116 -2.70 15.48 -14.86
N THR A 117 -3.00 14.47 -14.05
CA THR A 117 -2.01 13.66 -13.36
C THR A 117 -1.55 12.49 -14.23
N PRO A 118 -0.24 12.30 -14.45
CA PRO A 118 0.25 11.13 -15.17
C PRO A 118 -0.05 9.84 -14.38
N VAL A 119 -0.70 8.87 -15.02
CA VAL A 119 -1.01 7.55 -14.43
C VAL A 119 -0.16 6.48 -15.10
N ILE A 120 0.68 5.81 -14.31
CA ILE A 120 1.63 4.78 -14.74
C ILE A 120 1.07 3.40 -14.36
N PHE A 121 1.02 2.48 -15.33
CA PHE A 121 0.53 1.12 -15.12
C PHE A 121 1.69 0.16 -14.90
N LYS A 122 1.85 -0.34 -13.67
CA LYS A 122 2.80 -1.40 -13.28
C LYS A 122 2.05 -2.74 -13.21
N LEU A 123 1.72 -3.27 -14.39
CA LEU A 123 0.97 -4.53 -14.46
C LEU A 123 1.90 -5.74 -14.38
N ILE A 124 1.62 -6.65 -13.46
CA ILE A 124 2.30 -7.93 -13.29
C ILE A 124 1.76 -8.88 -14.36
N SER A 125 2.63 -9.34 -15.26
CA SER A 125 2.25 -10.34 -16.26
C SER A 125 1.96 -11.67 -15.57
N SER A 126 0.75 -12.19 -15.74
CA SER A 126 0.31 -13.50 -15.25
C SER A 126 0.92 -14.63 -16.09
N ASN A 127 2.22 -14.89 -15.95
CA ASN A 127 2.89 -16.05 -16.55
C ASN A 127 3.33 -17.09 -15.49
N SER A 128 3.02 -16.88 -14.21
CA SER A 128 3.28 -17.87 -13.16
C SER A 128 1.98 -18.56 -12.78
N GLU A 129 1.74 -19.70 -13.43
CA GLU A 129 0.83 -20.73 -12.94
C GLU A 129 1.30 -21.12 -11.54
N ILE A 130 0.55 -20.71 -10.52
CA ILE A 130 0.87 -21.06 -9.13
C ILE A 130 0.42 -22.52 -8.97
N GLU A 131 1.33 -23.46 -9.18
CA GLU A 131 1.11 -24.85 -8.77
C GLU A 131 0.98 -24.87 -7.25
N ALA A 132 -0.23 -25.14 -6.77
CA ALA A 132 -0.43 -25.49 -5.37
C ALA A 132 0.23 -26.86 -5.15
N VAL A 133 1.38 -26.88 -4.47
CA VAL A 133 1.90 -28.11 -3.85
C VAL A 133 1.01 -28.43 -2.64
N GLY A 134 -0.20 -28.91 -2.94
CA GLY A 134 -1.12 -29.47 -1.97
C GLY A 134 -0.83 -30.96 -1.81
N ASP A 135 -0.66 -31.39 -0.56
CA ASP A 135 -0.52 -32.80 -0.20
C ASP A 135 -1.77 -33.59 -0.62
N ASN A 136 -1.67 -34.36 -1.70
CA ASN A 136 -2.72 -35.20 -2.29
C ASN A 136 -3.07 -36.43 -1.42
N ARG A 137 -3.01 -36.33 -0.09
CA ARG A 137 -3.43 -37.42 0.79
C ARG A 137 -4.96 -37.41 0.92
N PRO A 138 -5.66 -38.47 0.44
CA PRO A 138 -7.11 -38.55 0.61
C PRO A 138 -7.45 -38.58 2.09
N TYR A 139 -8.38 -37.71 2.49
CA TYR A 139 -8.94 -37.68 3.83
C TYR A 139 -9.53 -39.06 4.17
N ARG A 140 -8.91 -39.76 5.12
CA ARG A 140 -9.42 -41.05 5.62
C ARG A 140 -10.40 -40.78 6.74
N GLU A 141 -11.70 -40.84 6.43
CA GLU A 141 -12.75 -40.90 7.45
C GLU A 141 -12.46 -42.05 8.43
N HIS A 142 -12.24 -41.71 9.70
CA HIS A 142 -12.20 -42.70 10.77
C HIS A 142 -13.64 -43.00 11.17
N ARG A 143 -14.14 -44.18 10.76
CA ARG A 143 -15.42 -44.70 11.22
C ARG A 143 -15.16 -45.51 12.49
N ASN A 144 -15.80 -45.09 13.58
CA ASN A 144 -15.86 -45.83 14.86
C ASN A 144 -16.53 -47.20 14.69
#